data_AF-A0A0N0D4A2-F1
#
_entry.id   AF-A0A0N0D4A2-F1
#
_cell.length_a   1.000
_cell.length_b   1.000
_cell.length_c   1.000
_cell.angle_alpha   90.00
_cell.angle_beta   90.00
_cell.angle_gamma   90.00
#
_symmetry.space_group_name_H-M   'P 1'
#
loop_
_entity.id
_entity.type
_entity.pdbx_description
1 polymer ?
#
loop_
_entity_poly.entity_id
_entity_poly.type
_entity_poly.pdbx_seq_one_letter_code
_entity_poly.pdbx_strand_id
1 'polypeptide(L)'
;MKALILVQSTNLDTYINVFASICNKFKDVKHIRLLYLTEDKTSITIKMIRERLVELSKDYSIYESSADVHRDFDSCIITNLRNYINNWDIVDVTCVSKETALSVSAISISILEVKVCLINWLKHFKKNEEWILTDTNHEYVNLLSSGDLSLLRKDHFQKKHVLIAFGGIFTILTIVVILKMLFPLFILPNIIVNIFGLLIGVAGLYLAAISIKQD
;
A
#
# COMPACT_ATOMS: atom_id res chain seq x y z
N MET A 1 0.72 14.47 3.06
CA MET A 1 0.38 13.14 2.52
C MET A 1 -0.68 13.25 1.44
N LYS A 2 -0.71 12.29 0.52
CA LYS A 2 -1.72 12.16 -0.54
C LYS A 2 -2.46 10.83 -0.39
N ALA A 3 -3.78 10.83 -0.53
CA ALA A 3 -4.60 9.62 -0.49
C ALA A 3 -5.38 9.40 -1.79
N LEU A 4 -5.46 8.15 -2.22
CA LEU A 4 -6.23 7.70 -3.37
C LEU A 4 -7.42 6.90 -2.87
N ILE A 5 -8.63 7.24 -3.29
CA ILE A 5 -9.84 6.44 -3.05
C ILE A 5 -10.18 5.73 -4.33
N LEU A 6 -10.17 4.39 -4.32
CA LEU A 6 -10.60 3.61 -5.47
C LEU A 6 -12.12 3.49 -5.49
N VAL A 7 -12.72 3.69 -6.66
CA VAL A 7 -14.16 3.85 -6.78
C VAL A 7 -14.75 2.86 -7.79
N GLN A 8 -15.71 2.05 -7.31
CA GLN A 8 -16.65 1.26 -8.13
C GLN A 8 -18.11 1.43 -7.69
N SER A 9 -18.36 1.68 -6.40
CA SER A 9 -19.71 1.98 -5.89
C SER A 9 -20.30 3.26 -6.54
N THR A 10 -21.61 3.47 -6.43
CA THR A 10 -22.26 4.73 -6.80
C THR A 10 -22.85 5.45 -5.59
N ASN A 11 -22.63 4.93 -4.38
CA ASN A 11 -23.22 5.49 -3.17
C ASN A 11 -22.40 6.68 -2.64
N LEU A 12 -23.03 7.87 -2.58
CA LEU A 12 -22.41 9.09 -2.07
C LEU A 12 -21.85 8.90 -0.65
N ASP A 13 -22.66 8.34 0.26
CA ASP A 13 -22.34 8.26 1.68
C ASP A 13 -21.06 7.45 1.96
N THR A 14 -20.81 6.41 1.15
CA THR A 14 -19.58 5.63 1.25
C THR A 14 -18.35 6.51 1.03
N TYR A 15 -18.39 7.44 0.07
CA TYR A 15 -17.26 8.37 -0.13
C TYR A 15 -17.11 9.28 1.06
N ILE A 16 -18.20 9.89 1.52
CA ILE A 16 -18.18 10.81 2.66
C ILE A 16 -17.50 10.14 3.87
N ASN A 17 -17.87 8.90 4.15
CA ASN A 17 -17.27 8.14 5.24
C ASN A 17 -15.79 7.85 4.99
N VAL A 18 -15.40 7.46 3.77
CA VAL A 18 -13.98 7.24 3.44
C VAL A 18 -13.17 8.52 3.60
N PHE A 19 -13.66 9.65 3.09
CA PHE A 19 -13.04 10.96 3.26
C PHE A 19 -12.81 11.28 4.74
N ALA A 20 -13.84 11.14 5.56
CA ALA A 20 -13.75 11.39 6.99
C ALA A 20 -12.81 10.43 7.71
N SER A 21 -12.86 9.15 7.38
CA SER A 21 -11.97 8.15 7.98
C SER A 21 -10.50 8.45 7.68
N ILE A 22 -10.18 8.81 6.43
CA ILE A 22 -8.83 9.20 6.01
C ILE A 22 -8.37 10.43 6.78
N CYS A 23 -9.15 11.50 6.78
CA CYS A 23 -8.76 12.79 7.39
C CYS A 23 -8.65 12.68 8.92
N ASN A 24 -9.52 11.88 9.55
CA ASN A 24 -9.47 11.65 10.99
C ASN A 24 -8.25 10.81 11.39
N LYS A 25 -7.94 9.73 10.65
CA LYS A 25 -6.79 8.86 10.95
C LYS A 25 -5.45 9.52 10.60
N PHE A 26 -5.40 10.29 9.51
CA PHE A 26 -4.19 10.88 8.95
C PHE A 26 -4.35 12.40 8.79
N LYS A 27 -4.07 13.14 9.87
CA LYS A 27 -4.23 14.60 9.94
C LYS A 27 -3.40 15.39 8.92
N ASP A 28 -2.33 14.79 8.38
CA ASP A 28 -1.42 15.44 7.42
C ASP A 28 -1.81 15.20 5.94
N VAL A 29 -2.98 14.60 5.68
CA VAL A 29 -3.49 14.43 4.31
C VAL A 29 -3.97 15.78 3.78
N LYS A 30 -3.36 16.22 2.67
CA LYS A 30 -3.67 17.51 2.03
C LYS A 30 -4.38 17.36 0.69
N HIS A 31 -4.30 16.17 0.09
CA HIS A 31 -4.85 15.89 -1.23
C HIS A 31 -5.45 14.49 -1.23
N ILE A 32 -6.70 14.40 -1.67
CA ILE A 32 -7.41 13.15 -1.88
C ILE A 32 -7.89 13.09 -3.33
N ARG A 33 -7.55 12.01 -4.04
CA ARG A 33 -8.05 11.74 -5.39
C ARG A 33 -9.04 10.60 -5.39
N LEU A 34 -10.15 10.78 -6.09
CA LEU A 34 -11.10 9.71 -6.40
C LEU A 34 -10.72 9.12 -7.76
N LEU A 35 -10.35 7.83 -7.78
CA LEU A 35 -10.00 7.10 -8.99
C LEU A 35 -11.11 6.13 -9.35
N TYR A 36 -11.87 6.45 -10.40
CA TYR A 36 -12.90 5.58 -10.94
C TYR A 36 -12.28 4.44 -11.72
N LEU A 37 -12.64 3.20 -11.35
CA LEU A 37 -12.19 1.97 -12.03
C LEU A 37 -13.09 1.58 -13.21
N THR A 38 -13.94 2.49 -13.66
CA THR A 38 -14.89 2.35 -14.76
C THR A 38 -14.80 3.58 -15.67
N GLU A 39 -15.09 3.40 -16.96
CA GLU A 39 -15.19 4.53 -17.90
C GLU A 39 -16.47 5.35 -17.67
N ASP A 40 -17.50 4.73 -17.08
CA ASP A 40 -18.72 5.43 -16.67
C ASP A 40 -18.43 6.35 -15.49
N LYS A 41 -18.31 7.64 -15.82
CA LYS A 41 -18.25 8.72 -14.84
C LYS A 41 -19.62 8.87 -14.20
N THR A 42 -19.72 8.46 -12.94
CA THR A 42 -20.93 8.67 -12.14
C THR A 42 -21.20 10.16 -11.90
N SER A 43 -22.46 10.49 -11.62
CA SER A 43 -23.00 11.84 -11.42
C SER A 43 -22.50 12.60 -10.17
N ILE A 44 -21.56 12.03 -9.42
CA ILE A 44 -21.12 12.56 -8.13
C ILE A 44 -20.08 13.64 -8.33
N THR A 45 -20.40 14.85 -7.86
CA THR A 45 -19.53 16.03 -8.02
C THR A 45 -18.79 16.36 -6.73
N ILE A 46 -17.64 17.05 -6.83
CA ILE A 46 -16.92 17.60 -5.66
C ILE A 46 -17.86 18.47 -4.81
N LYS A 47 -18.77 19.19 -5.46
CA LYS A 47 -19.76 20.04 -4.79
C LYS A 47 -20.68 19.21 -3.88
N MET A 48 -21.26 18.12 -4.39
CA MET A 48 -22.11 17.22 -3.59
C MET A 48 -21.36 16.62 -2.40
N ILE A 49 -20.12 16.19 -2.61
CA ILE A 49 -19.28 15.65 -1.54
C ILE A 49 -19.04 16.72 -0.47
N ARG A 50 -18.68 17.94 -0.87
CA ARG A 50 -18.43 19.04 0.05
C ARG A 50 -19.68 19.43 0.84
N GLU A 51 -20.83 19.57 0.17
CA GLU A 51 -22.10 19.93 0.81
C GLU A 51 -22.50 18.90 1.87
N ARG A 52 -22.39 17.60 1.55
CA ARG A 52 -22.70 16.53 2.51
C ARG A 52 -21.71 16.46 3.67
N LEU A 53 -20.41 16.67 3.43
CA LEU A 53 -19.41 16.77 4.51
C LEU A 53 -19.68 17.94 5.45
N VAL A 54 -20.02 19.12 4.91
CA VAL A 54 -20.35 20.31 5.71
C VAL A 54 -21.63 20.09 6.51
N GLU A 55 -22.64 19.46 5.92
CA GLU A 55 -23.87 19.11 6.62
C GLU A 55 -23.57 18.19 7.82
N LEU A 56 -22.87 17.08 7.61
CA LEU A 56 -22.56 16.11 8.67
C LEU A 56 -21.60 16.67 9.73
N SER A 57 -20.71 17.60 9.36
CA SER A 57 -19.78 18.22 10.31
C SER A 57 -20.47 19.04 11.41
N LYS A 58 -21.74 19.44 11.21
CA LYS A 58 -22.50 20.17 12.24
C LYS A 58 -22.83 19.30 13.45
N ASP A 59 -23.06 18.01 13.21
CA ASP A 59 -23.51 17.05 14.22
C ASP A 59 -22.40 16.07 14.63
N TYR A 60 -21.39 15.88 13.76
CA TYR A 60 -20.34 14.87 13.94
C TYR A 60 -18.95 15.44 13.64
N SER A 61 -18.13 15.61 14.69
CA SER A 61 -16.79 16.20 14.61
C SER A 61 -15.82 15.46 13.67
N ILE A 62 -16.02 14.16 13.47
CA ILE A 62 -15.17 13.34 12.58
C ILE A 62 -15.14 13.86 11.13
N TYR A 63 -16.18 14.56 10.68
CA TYR A 63 -16.27 15.10 9.32
C TYR A 63 -15.66 16.50 9.16
N GLU A 64 -15.42 17.26 10.24
CA GLU A 64 -14.97 18.66 10.19
C GLU A 64 -13.69 18.83 9.36
N SER A 65 -12.66 18.05 9.68
CA SER A 65 -11.35 18.12 9.01
C SER A 65 -11.39 17.75 7.53
N SER A 66 -12.47 17.10 7.11
CA SER A 66 -12.59 16.54 5.77
C SER A 66 -13.04 17.56 4.75
N ALA A 67 -13.72 18.64 5.17
CA ALA A 67 -14.36 19.61 4.29
C ALA A 67 -13.35 20.44 3.46
N ASP A 68 -12.17 20.72 4.01
CA ASP A 68 -11.20 21.67 3.45
C ASP A 68 -10.04 21.03 2.66
N VAL A 69 -9.99 19.69 2.60
CA VAL A 69 -8.94 18.97 1.88
C VAL A 69 -9.10 19.15 0.36
N HIS A 70 -7.99 19.31 -0.37
CA HIS A 70 -8.03 19.41 -1.84
C HIS A 70 -8.46 18.09 -2.49
N ARG A 71 -9.33 18.16 -3.50
CA ARG A 71 -9.92 16.98 -4.15
C ARG A 71 -9.94 17.11 -5.66
N ASP A 72 -9.59 16.01 -6.33
CA ASP A 72 -9.72 15.86 -7.77
C ASP A 72 -10.23 14.46 -8.15
N PHE A 73 -10.57 14.31 -9.43
CA PHE A 73 -11.09 13.08 -10.01
C PHE A 73 -10.19 12.59 -11.12
N ASP A 74 -10.11 11.27 -11.25
CA ASP A 74 -9.41 10.62 -12.34
C ASP A 74 -10.08 9.27 -12.65
N SER A 75 -9.77 8.68 -13.80
CA SER A 75 -10.33 7.39 -14.22
C SER A 75 -9.24 6.50 -14.78
N CYS A 76 -9.27 5.22 -14.44
CA CYS A 76 -8.27 4.26 -14.90
C CYS A 76 -8.86 2.88 -15.11
N ILE A 77 -8.38 2.18 -16.14
CA ILE A 77 -8.62 0.75 -16.34
C ILE A 77 -7.74 -0.02 -15.35
N ILE A 78 -8.28 -1.08 -14.73
CA ILE A 78 -7.62 -1.89 -13.68
C ILE A 78 -6.20 -2.35 -14.07
N THR A 79 -5.92 -2.57 -15.36
CA THR A 79 -4.62 -3.02 -15.87
C THR A 79 -3.47 -2.05 -15.58
N ASN A 80 -3.75 -0.76 -15.36
CA ASN A 80 -2.73 0.27 -15.10
C ASN A 80 -2.64 0.69 -13.62
N LEU A 81 -3.36 0.00 -12.73
CA LEU A 81 -3.53 0.38 -11.33
C LEU A 81 -2.19 0.51 -10.57
N ARG A 82 -1.19 -0.33 -10.89
CA ARG A 82 0.15 -0.26 -10.28
C ARG A 82 0.80 1.12 -10.45
N ASN A 83 0.68 1.72 -11.63
CA ASN A 83 1.30 3.02 -11.91
C ASN A 83 0.63 4.14 -11.11
N TYR A 84 -0.68 4.02 -10.86
CA TYR A 84 -1.38 4.96 -10.01
C TYR A 84 -0.91 4.84 -8.56
N ILE A 85 -0.92 3.63 -7.99
CA ILE A 85 -0.63 3.39 -6.57
C ILE A 85 0.74 3.90 -6.13
N ASN A 86 1.78 3.77 -6.97
CA ASN A 86 3.17 4.08 -6.60
C ASN A 86 3.40 5.50 -6.05
N ASN A 87 2.54 6.47 -6.37
CA ASN A 87 2.69 7.87 -5.98
C ASN A 87 1.78 8.31 -4.83
N TRP A 88 1.11 7.36 -4.15
CA TRP A 88 0.18 7.66 -3.06
C TRP A 88 0.63 7.02 -1.76
N ASP A 89 0.48 7.78 -0.66
CA ASP A 89 0.81 7.30 0.68
C ASP A 89 -0.27 6.35 1.21
N ILE A 90 -1.52 6.60 0.81
CA ILE A 90 -2.71 5.90 1.27
C ILE A 90 -3.55 5.53 0.05
N VAL A 91 -4.03 4.30 0.00
CA VAL A 91 -4.98 3.80 -0.99
C VAL A 91 -6.16 3.18 -0.27
N ASP A 92 -7.34 3.78 -0.41
CA ASP A 92 -8.57 3.26 0.15
C ASP A 92 -9.27 2.30 -0.82
N VAL A 93 -9.67 1.14 -0.29
CA VAL A 93 -10.36 0.07 -1.04
C VAL A 93 -11.76 -0.21 -0.51
N THR A 94 -12.35 0.69 0.27
CA THR A 94 -13.69 0.50 0.86
C THR A 94 -14.78 0.48 -0.22
N CYS A 95 -14.64 1.31 -1.26
CA CYS A 95 -15.64 1.48 -2.31
C CYS A 95 -15.50 0.52 -3.50
N VAL A 96 -14.71 -0.56 -3.37
CA VAL A 96 -14.48 -1.55 -4.44
C VAL A 96 -14.86 -2.97 -4.01
N SER A 97 -14.97 -3.87 -5.00
CA SER A 97 -15.23 -5.28 -4.75
C SER A 97 -14.09 -5.93 -3.94
N LYS A 98 -14.40 -7.04 -3.25
CA LYS A 98 -13.38 -7.78 -2.49
C LYS A 98 -12.24 -8.27 -3.38
N GLU A 99 -12.54 -8.72 -4.59
CA GLU A 99 -11.53 -9.17 -5.56
C GLU A 99 -10.59 -8.02 -5.95
N THR A 100 -11.16 -6.83 -6.15
CA THR A 100 -10.40 -5.62 -6.47
C THR A 100 -9.53 -5.21 -5.28
N ALA A 101 -10.07 -5.20 -4.06
CA ALA A 101 -9.33 -4.89 -2.84
C ALA A 101 -8.15 -5.85 -2.61
N LEU A 102 -8.34 -7.15 -2.85
CA LEU A 102 -7.28 -8.14 -2.78
C LEU A 102 -6.20 -7.91 -3.83
N SER A 103 -6.60 -7.60 -5.07
CA SER A 103 -5.67 -7.32 -6.17
C SER A 103 -4.82 -6.07 -5.89
N VAL A 104 -5.46 -5.00 -5.39
CA VAL A 104 -4.79 -3.76 -4.98
C VAL A 104 -3.80 -4.05 -3.86
N SER A 105 -4.22 -4.82 -2.85
CA SER A 105 -3.37 -5.20 -1.73
C SER A 105 -2.15 -5.97 -2.22
N ALA A 106 -2.34 -6.97 -3.08
CA ALA A 106 -1.27 -7.79 -3.65
C ALA A 106 -0.25 -6.95 -4.45
N ILE A 107 -0.71 -6.01 -5.29
CA ILE A 107 0.18 -5.09 -6.02
C ILE A 107 0.99 -4.24 -5.03
N SER A 108 0.33 -3.77 -3.98
CA SER A 108 0.88 -2.87 -2.97
C SER A 108 1.85 -3.53 -1.99
N ILE A 109 1.88 -4.86 -1.89
CA ILE A 109 2.87 -5.62 -1.08
C ILE A 109 4.31 -5.19 -1.43
N SER A 110 4.55 -4.84 -2.70
CA SER A 110 5.88 -4.47 -3.20
C SER A 110 6.30 -3.02 -2.96
N ILE A 111 5.38 -2.18 -2.50
CA ILE A 111 5.57 -0.74 -2.33
C ILE A 111 5.72 -0.46 -0.84
N LEU A 112 6.87 0.05 -0.39
CA LEU A 112 7.20 0.11 1.04
C LEU A 112 6.36 1.14 1.81
N GLU A 113 6.07 2.27 1.19
CA GLU A 113 5.49 3.42 1.90
C GLU A 113 3.96 3.45 1.84
N VAL A 114 3.36 2.73 0.90
CA VAL A 114 1.91 2.73 0.72
C VAL A 114 1.20 2.01 1.87
N LYS A 115 0.06 2.58 2.26
CA LYS A 115 -0.91 1.99 3.18
C LYS A 115 -2.18 1.68 2.39
N VAL A 116 -2.61 0.42 2.39
CA VAL A 116 -3.88 0.03 1.77
C VAL A 116 -4.90 -0.09 2.88
N CYS A 117 -5.91 0.77 2.87
CA CYS A 117 -6.82 0.95 3.98
C CYS A 117 -8.28 0.65 3.60
N LEU A 118 -9.08 0.29 4.60
CA LEU A 118 -10.53 0.18 4.47
C LEU A 118 -11.24 0.57 5.77
N ILE A 119 -12.51 0.97 5.64
CA ILE A 119 -13.42 1.12 6.79
C ILE A 119 -13.94 -0.24 7.19
N ASN A 120 -13.60 -0.67 8.41
CA ASN A 120 -14.18 -1.84 9.05
C ASN A 120 -15.31 -1.40 9.98
N TRP A 121 -16.55 -1.76 9.65
CA TRP A 121 -17.71 -1.43 10.48
C TRP A 121 -17.79 -2.38 11.67
N LEU A 122 -17.77 -1.83 12.88
CA LEU A 122 -17.84 -2.60 14.13
C LEU A 122 -19.28 -2.91 14.58
N LYS A 123 -20.25 -2.25 13.94
CA LYS A 123 -21.69 -2.39 14.22
C LYS A 123 -22.41 -2.98 13.02
N HIS A 124 -23.44 -3.78 13.29
CA HIS A 124 -24.43 -4.16 12.29
C HIS A 124 -25.50 -3.06 12.14
N PHE A 125 -25.61 -2.50 10.93
CA PHE A 125 -26.63 -1.51 10.59
C PHE A 125 -27.97 -2.17 10.28
N LYS A 126 -29.07 -1.54 10.71
CA LYS A 126 -30.42 -1.96 10.34
C LYS A 126 -30.73 -1.58 8.90
N LYS A 127 -31.74 -2.24 8.32
CA LYS A 127 -32.28 -1.87 7.01
C LYS A 127 -32.80 -0.43 7.08
N ASN A 128 -32.32 0.44 6.19
CA ASN A 128 -32.62 1.87 6.10
C ASN A 128 -32.02 2.76 7.22
N GLU A 129 -31.10 2.24 8.03
CA GLU A 129 -30.28 3.09 8.90
C GLU A 129 -29.25 3.84 8.04
N GLU A 130 -29.03 5.14 8.30
CA GLU A 130 -27.96 5.87 7.64
C GLU A 130 -26.60 5.39 8.15
N TRP A 131 -25.70 5.11 7.21
CA TRP A 131 -24.34 4.65 7.52
C TRP A 131 -23.48 5.88 7.77
N ILE A 132 -23.54 6.41 8.99
CA ILE A 132 -22.75 7.56 9.42
C ILE A 132 -21.64 7.08 10.36
N LEU A 133 -20.45 7.66 10.25
CA LEU A 133 -19.35 7.38 11.16
C LEU A 133 -19.56 8.03 12.51
N THR A 134 -19.33 7.26 13.55
CA THR A 134 -19.17 7.72 14.92
C THR A 134 -17.88 7.15 15.49
N ASP A 135 -17.37 7.73 16.56
CA ASP A 135 -16.11 7.30 17.19
C ASP A 135 -16.12 5.83 17.64
N THR A 136 -17.30 5.22 17.76
CA THR A 136 -17.46 3.87 18.32
C THR A 136 -17.88 2.82 17.30
N ASN A 137 -18.26 3.20 16.07
CA ASN A 137 -18.93 2.27 15.14
C ASN A 137 -18.05 1.79 13.98
N HIS A 138 -16.81 2.26 13.87
CA HIS A 138 -15.91 1.90 12.79
C HIS A 138 -14.45 1.88 13.24
N GLU A 139 -13.62 1.21 12.46
CA GLU A 139 -12.17 1.28 12.54
C GLU A 139 -11.60 1.48 11.13
N TYR A 140 -10.68 2.43 10.97
CA TYR A 140 -9.93 2.59 9.74
C TYR A 140 -8.64 1.76 9.78
N VAL A 141 -8.66 0.64 9.07
CA VAL A 141 -7.65 -0.44 9.18
C VAL A 141 -6.72 -0.43 7.97
N ASN A 142 -5.42 -0.56 8.20
CA ASN A 142 -4.42 -0.80 7.16
C ASN A 142 -4.25 -2.31 6.93
N LEU A 143 -4.77 -2.80 5.81
CA LEU A 143 -4.70 -4.21 5.41
C LEU A 143 -3.27 -4.76 5.38
N LEU A 144 -2.29 -3.95 4.98
CA LEU A 144 -0.90 -4.38 4.88
C LEU A 144 -0.18 -4.47 6.24
N SER A 145 -0.82 -4.05 7.33
CA SER A 145 -0.26 -4.07 8.68
C SER A 145 -0.94 -5.10 9.59
N SER A 146 -1.95 -5.82 9.10
CA SER A 146 -2.74 -6.77 9.88
C SER A 146 -2.77 -8.15 9.23
N GLY A 147 -2.75 -9.20 10.04
CA GLY A 147 -2.96 -10.59 9.61
C GLY A 147 -1.94 -11.08 8.58
N ASP A 148 -2.41 -11.96 7.68
CA ASP A 148 -1.57 -12.68 6.71
C ASP A 148 -0.90 -11.76 5.69
N LEU A 149 -1.54 -10.64 5.31
CA LEU A 149 -0.96 -9.66 4.40
C LEU A 149 0.29 -8.98 4.98
N SER A 150 0.34 -8.78 6.30
CA SER A 150 1.54 -8.25 6.97
C SER A 150 2.69 -9.26 6.91
N LEU A 151 2.40 -10.55 7.10
CA LEU A 151 3.39 -11.61 7.01
C LEU A 151 3.96 -11.71 5.58
N LEU A 152 3.07 -11.72 4.57
CA LEU A 152 3.46 -11.71 3.17
C LEU A 152 4.32 -10.48 2.80
N ARG A 153 3.99 -9.30 3.34
CA ARG A 153 4.77 -8.09 3.12
C ARG A 153 6.17 -8.20 3.74
N LYS A 154 6.27 -8.66 4.98
CA LYS A 154 7.57 -8.87 5.65
C LYS A 154 8.42 -9.89 4.89
N ASP A 155 7.83 -11.01 4.49
CA ASP A 155 8.52 -12.05 3.73
C ASP A 155 9.03 -11.52 2.37
N HIS A 156 8.19 -10.78 1.65
CA HIS A 156 8.60 -10.19 0.36
C HIS A 156 9.82 -9.25 0.51
N PHE A 157 9.80 -8.32 1.49
CA PHE A 157 10.93 -7.42 1.68
C PHE A 157 12.19 -8.15 2.19
N GLN A 158 12.04 -9.15 3.06
CA GLN A 158 13.17 -9.97 3.51
C GLN A 158 13.83 -10.69 2.33
N LYS A 159 13.04 -11.39 1.50
CA LYS A 159 13.54 -12.08 0.29
C LYS A 159 14.18 -11.10 -0.69
N LYS A 160 13.60 -9.91 -0.89
CA LYS A 160 14.16 -8.87 -1.76
C LYS A 160 15.52 -8.37 -1.26
N HIS A 161 15.67 -8.10 0.03
CA HIS A 161 16.95 -7.66 0.61
C HIS A 161 18.04 -8.73 0.46
N VAL A 162 17.68 -10.00 0.68
CA VAL A 162 18.61 -11.12 0.48
C VAL A 162 19.05 -11.18 -0.98
N LEU A 163 18.14 -11.09 -1.94
CA LEU A 163 18.46 -11.12 -3.37
C LEU A 163 19.35 -9.95 -3.79
N ILE A 164 19.11 -8.74 -3.28
CA ILE A 164 19.97 -7.57 -3.50
C ILE A 164 21.38 -7.80 -2.92
N ALA A 165 21.48 -8.35 -1.71
CA ALA A 165 22.76 -8.65 -1.08
C ALA A 165 23.57 -9.67 -1.91
N PHE A 166 22.91 -10.72 -2.42
CA PHE A 166 23.53 -11.69 -3.32
C PHE A 166 24.02 -11.04 -4.62
N GLY A 167 23.17 -10.23 -5.26
CA GLY A 167 23.56 -9.49 -6.46
C GLY A 167 24.80 -8.61 -6.20
N GLY A 168 24.85 -7.93 -5.06
CA GLY A 168 26.00 -7.13 -4.63
C GLY A 168 27.28 -7.95 -4.47
N ILE A 169 27.21 -9.07 -3.74
CA ILE A 169 28.36 -9.98 -3.55
C ILE A 169 28.86 -10.50 -4.90
N PHE A 170 27.96 -10.94 -5.78
CA PHE A 170 28.31 -11.46 -7.10
C PHE A 170 28.96 -10.37 -7.97
N THR A 171 28.44 -9.15 -7.94
CA THR A 171 29.01 -8.02 -8.68
C THR A 171 30.42 -7.69 -8.20
N ILE A 172 30.67 -7.67 -6.88
CA ILE A 172 32.01 -7.47 -6.32
C ILE A 172 32.97 -8.58 -6.78
N LEU A 173 32.53 -9.83 -6.73
CA LEU A 173 33.33 -10.97 -7.18
C LEU A 173 33.69 -10.83 -8.66
N THR A 174 32.72 -10.48 -9.51
CA THR A 174 32.95 -10.25 -10.94
C THR A 174 33.97 -9.14 -11.18
N ILE A 175 33.87 -8.01 -10.45
CA ILE A 175 34.84 -6.90 -10.55
C ILE A 175 36.25 -7.37 -10.15
N VAL A 176 36.36 -8.13 -9.06
CA VAL A 176 37.64 -8.67 -8.59
C VAL A 176 38.27 -9.62 -9.61
N VAL A 177 37.46 -10.48 -10.24
CA VAL A 177 37.92 -11.39 -11.30
C VAL A 177 38.39 -10.60 -12.52
N ILE A 178 37.62 -9.61 -12.98
CA ILE A 178 37.99 -8.74 -14.11
C ILE A 178 39.31 -8.00 -13.80
N LEU A 179 39.44 -7.43 -12.60
CA LEU A 179 40.68 -6.77 -12.16
C LEU A 179 41.88 -7.72 -12.16
N LYS A 180 41.70 -8.98 -11.72
CA LYS A 180 42.75 -10.00 -11.76
C LYS A 180 43.16 -10.37 -13.19
N MET A 181 42.21 -10.42 -14.12
CA MET A 181 42.50 -10.67 -15.54
C MET A 181 43.24 -9.50 -16.19
N LEU A 182 42.88 -8.26 -15.86
CA LEU A 182 43.54 -7.05 -16.38
C LEU A 182 44.91 -6.78 -15.73
N PHE A 183 45.07 -7.13 -14.46
CA PHE A 183 46.31 -6.94 -13.69
C PHE A 183 46.77 -8.28 -13.07
N PRO A 184 47.43 -9.15 -13.85
CA PRO A 184 47.79 -10.51 -13.39
C PRO A 184 48.73 -10.54 -12.19
N LEU A 185 49.48 -9.46 -11.92
CA LEU A 185 50.32 -9.29 -10.72
C LEU A 185 49.51 -9.06 -9.43
N PHE A 186 48.21 -8.80 -9.53
CA PHE A 186 47.34 -8.62 -8.36
C PHE A 186 47.12 -9.96 -7.65
N ILE A 187 47.78 -10.21 -6.52
CA ILE A 187 47.63 -11.47 -5.78
C ILE A 187 46.33 -11.42 -4.98
N LEU A 188 45.38 -12.31 -5.28
CA LEU A 188 44.22 -12.49 -4.42
C LEU A 188 44.60 -13.41 -3.25
N PRO A 189 44.53 -12.94 -1.99
CA PRO A 189 44.72 -13.82 -0.85
C PRO A 189 43.64 -14.91 -0.82
N ASN A 190 44.04 -16.16 -0.61
CA ASN A 190 43.10 -17.30 -0.47
C ASN A 190 42.04 -17.07 0.63
N ILE A 191 42.38 -16.26 1.64
CA ILE A 191 41.46 -15.84 2.71
C ILE A 191 40.24 -15.12 2.14
N ILE A 192 40.41 -14.27 1.13
CA ILE A 192 39.30 -13.53 0.50
C ILE A 192 38.37 -14.49 -0.24
N VAL A 193 38.92 -15.43 -1.00
CA VAL A 193 38.14 -16.46 -1.71
C VAL A 193 37.35 -17.33 -0.73
N ASN A 194 37.97 -17.74 0.37
CA ASN A 194 37.32 -18.54 1.41
C ASN A 194 36.21 -17.78 2.12
N ILE A 195 36.40 -16.48 2.41
CA ILE A 195 35.35 -15.63 3.00
C ILE A 195 34.16 -15.52 2.06
N PHE A 196 34.37 -15.32 0.75
CA PHE A 196 33.28 -15.29 -0.23
C PHE A 196 32.53 -16.62 -0.33
N GLY A 197 33.26 -17.75 -0.37
CA GLY A 197 32.65 -19.08 -0.38
C GLY A 197 31.79 -19.33 0.87
N LEU A 198 32.27 -18.90 2.04
CA LEU A 198 31.56 -19.04 3.31
C LEU A 198 30.32 -18.13 3.36
N LEU A 199 30.41 -16.89 2.87
CA LEU A 199 29.28 -15.97 2.76
C LEU A 199 28.19 -16.50 1.81
N ILE A 200 28.57 -17.06 0.66
CA ILE A 200 27.61 -17.67 -0.28
C ILE A 200 26.93 -18.89 0.37
N GLY A 201 27.71 -19.75 1.06
CA GLY A 201 27.18 -20.91 1.77
C GLY A 201 26.20 -20.55 2.90
N VAL A 202 26.57 -19.59 3.76
CA VAL A 202 25.71 -19.10 4.85
C VAL A 202 24.44 -18.46 4.30
N ALA A 203 24.55 -17.66 3.24
CA ALA A 203 23.40 -17.02 2.64
C ALA A 203 22.46 -18.03 1.93
N GLY A 204 23.01 -19.10 1.32
CA GLY A 204 22.24 -20.21 0.76
C GLY A 204 21.49 -21.01 1.83
N LEU A 205 22.15 -21.30 2.96
CA LEU A 205 21.52 -21.89 4.15
C LEU A 205 20.42 -20.99 4.73
N TYR A 206 20.63 -19.69 4.76
CA TYR A 206 19.64 -18.72 5.23
C TYR A 206 18.40 -18.68 4.34
N LEU A 207 18.58 -18.67 3.01
CA LEU A 207 17.47 -18.79 2.05
C LEU A 207 16.69 -20.09 2.23
N ALA A 208 17.39 -21.21 2.37
CA ALA A 208 16.76 -22.52 2.61
C ALA A 208 15.96 -22.51 3.92
N ALA A 209 16.53 -21.96 5.00
CA ALA A 209 15.84 -21.86 6.29
C ALA A 209 14.59 -20.96 6.24
N ILE A 210 14.63 -19.86 5.50
CA ILE A 210 13.45 -19.01 5.26
C ILE A 210 12.39 -19.75 4.45
N SER A 211 12.81 -20.54 3.45
CA SER A 211 11.88 -21.31 2.61
C SER A 211 11.21 -22.47 3.36
N ILE A 212 11.90 -23.10 4.32
CA ILE A 212 11.38 -24.24 5.10
C ILE A 212 10.40 -23.79 6.20
N LYS A 213 10.51 -22.56 6.70
CA LYS A 213 9.64 -22.04 7.76
C LYS A 213 8.22 -21.68 7.30
N GLN A 214 7.90 -21.94 6.03
CA GLN A 214 6.60 -21.64 5.40
C GLN A 214 5.70 -22.89 5.24
N ASP A 215 6.17 -24.06 5.68
CA ASP A 215 5.37 -25.30 5.85
C ASP A 215 5.09 -25.56 7.35
#